data_AF-A0A973DR73-F1
#
_entry.id   AF-A0A973DR73-F1
#
_cell.length_a   1.000
_cell.length_b   1.000
_cell.length_c   1.000
_cell.angle_alpha   90.00
_cell.angle_beta   90.00
_cell.angle_gamma   90.00
#
_symmetry.space_group_name_H-M   'P 1'
#
loop_
_entity.id
_entity.type
_entity.pdbx_description
1 polymer ?
#
loop_
_entity_poly.entity_id
_entity_poly.type
_entity_poly.pdbx_seq_one_letter_code
_entity_poly.pdbx_strand_id
1 'polypeptide(L)'
;MKHLVSRTALAGAFAISGFAAFAGGHGVSDVTVAMQLEPPHLDPTSAAAGAIDSVLYSNVFEGLTRFMGDGSVVAGLAESWDISDDGTEYTFKLRSGVTFHDGTS
;
A
#
# COMPACT_ATOMS: atom_id res chain seq x y z
N MET A 1 51.14 15.13 25.24
CA MET A 1 52.26 14.86 24.29
C MET A 1 52.20 13.37 23.96
N LYS A 2 51.90 12.94 22.73
CA LYS A 2 52.71 12.94 21.49
C LYS A 2 53.65 11.70 21.33
N HIS A 3 53.06 10.50 21.23
CA HIS A 3 53.59 9.29 20.54
C HIS A 3 52.35 8.41 20.20
N LEU A 4 51.98 7.92 19.00
CA LEU A 4 52.44 8.04 17.60
C LEU A 4 53.20 6.83 17.00
N VAL A 5 52.48 6.01 16.20
CA VAL A 5 52.89 4.80 15.40
C VAL A 5 53.59 3.67 16.17
N SER A 6 53.60 2.37 15.78
CA SER A 6 53.15 1.60 14.59
C SER A 6 52.78 0.14 15.03
N ARG A 7 52.40 -0.88 14.23
CA ARG A 7 52.31 -1.15 12.77
C ARG A 7 51.26 -2.26 12.49
N THR A 8 51.14 -2.72 11.22
CA THR A 8 50.64 -4.02 10.68
C THR A 8 50.10 -5.06 11.68
N ALA A 9 48.83 -5.48 11.63
CA ALA A 9 48.09 -6.21 10.56
C ALA A 9 48.31 -7.74 10.56
N LEU A 10 47.21 -8.49 10.73
CA LEU A 10 47.09 -9.93 10.50
C LEU A 10 45.73 -10.20 9.85
N ALA A 11 45.70 -11.00 8.78
CA ALA A 11 44.46 -11.37 8.10
C ALA A 11 43.79 -12.56 8.81
N GLY A 12 42.47 -12.45 9.05
CA GLY A 12 41.65 -13.51 9.64
C GLY A 12 40.34 -13.67 8.88
N ALA A 13 40.37 -14.43 7.79
CA ALA A 13 39.16 -14.79 7.07
C ALA A 13 38.40 -15.88 7.85
N PHE A 14 37.17 -15.62 8.25
CA PHE A 14 36.27 -16.63 8.81
C PHE A 14 34.90 -16.53 8.13
N ALA A 15 34.71 -17.34 7.09
CA ALA A 15 33.42 -17.47 6.43
C ALA A 15 32.52 -18.39 7.26
N ILE A 16 31.38 -17.87 7.72
CA ILE A 16 30.26 -18.69 8.18
C ILE A 16 29.09 -18.44 7.23
N SER A 17 28.88 -19.39 6.33
CA SER A 17 27.69 -19.52 5.51
C SER A 17 26.48 -19.85 6.41
N GLY A 18 25.77 -18.84 6.88
CA GLY A 18 24.55 -18.97 7.67
C GLY A 18 23.29 -18.78 6.82
N PHE A 19 22.86 -19.82 6.11
CA PHE A 19 21.66 -19.79 5.26
C PHE A 19 20.37 -19.75 6.11
N ALA A 20 20.01 -18.56 6.57
CA ALA A 20 18.67 -18.27 7.08
C ALA A 20 17.79 -17.77 5.94
N ALA A 21 17.52 -18.63 4.95
CA ALA A 21 16.41 -18.38 4.05
C ALA A 21 15.12 -18.42 4.89
N PHE A 22 14.49 -17.27 5.06
CA PHE A 22 13.08 -17.23 5.45
C PHE A 22 12.32 -18.00 4.37
N ALA A 23 11.90 -19.21 4.70
CA ALA A 23 11.09 -20.02 3.80
C ALA A 23 9.84 -19.22 3.48
N GLY A 24 9.71 -18.77 2.23
CA GLY A 24 8.57 -18.05 1.72
C GLY A 24 7.36 -18.98 1.70
N GLY A 25 6.77 -19.19 2.88
CA GLY A 25 5.50 -19.87 3.05
C GLY A 25 4.45 -19.07 2.33
N HIS A 26 4.15 -19.47 1.10
CA HIS A 26 2.99 -19.00 0.38
C HIS A 26 1.78 -19.56 1.14
N GLY A 27 1.27 -18.76 2.09
CA GLY A 27 -0.03 -19.00 2.70
C GLY A 27 -1.11 -18.98 1.62
N VAL A 28 -2.32 -19.40 1.99
CA VAL A 28 -3.45 -19.48 1.05
C VAL A 28 -3.63 -18.13 0.34
N SER A 29 -3.37 -18.12 -0.96
CA SER A 29 -3.38 -16.95 -1.84
C SER A 29 -4.79 -16.48 -2.23
N ASP A 30 -5.77 -17.37 -2.04
CA ASP A 30 -7.10 -17.26 -2.62
C ASP A 30 -8.15 -17.24 -1.50
N VAL A 31 -9.07 -16.26 -1.56
CA VAL A 31 -10.18 -16.15 -0.62
C VAL A 31 -11.52 -16.26 -1.36
N THR A 32 -12.42 -17.10 -0.87
CA THR A 32 -13.79 -17.18 -1.37
C THR A 32 -14.72 -16.44 -0.41
N VAL A 33 -15.34 -15.36 -0.89
CA VAL A 33 -16.31 -14.55 -0.13
C VAL A 33 -17.70 -14.78 -0.71
N ALA A 34 -18.65 -15.18 0.14
CA ALA A 34 -20.05 -15.28 -0.26
C ALA A 34 -20.70 -13.88 -0.25
N MET A 35 -21.36 -13.51 -1.35
CA MET A 35 -22.06 -12.23 -1.47
C MET A 35 -23.57 -12.37 -1.32
N GLN A 36 -24.20 -11.38 -0.69
CA GLN A 36 -25.65 -11.35 -0.49
C GLN A 36 -26.43 -10.97 -1.76
N LEU A 37 -25.78 -10.27 -2.70
CA LEU A 37 -26.36 -9.77 -3.95
C LEU A 37 -25.31 -9.88 -5.06
N GLU A 38 -25.77 -10.17 -6.28
CA GLU A 38 -24.96 -10.07 -7.50
C GLU A 38 -24.94 -8.62 -8.00
N PRO A 39 -23.79 -8.06 -8.41
CA PRO A 39 -23.73 -6.73 -9.03
C PRO A 39 -24.34 -6.77 -10.44
N PRO A 40 -25.29 -5.88 -10.80
CA PRO A 40 -25.93 -5.89 -12.12
C PRO A 40 -25.00 -5.45 -13.26
N HIS A 41 -23.91 -4.74 -12.94
CA HIS A 41 -22.83 -4.33 -13.84
C HIS A 41 -21.61 -3.94 -13.00
N LEU A 42 -20.47 -3.71 -13.65
CA LEU A 42 -19.20 -3.35 -13.00
C LEU A 42 -18.79 -1.88 -13.21
N ASP A 43 -19.77 -1.02 -13.48
CA ASP A 43 -19.59 0.44 -13.43
C ASP A 43 -20.14 0.96 -12.09
N PRO A 44 -19.29 1.52 -11.19
CA PRO A 44 -19.70 2.05 -9.90
C PRO A 44 -20.34 3.45 -9.97
N THR A 45 -20.45 4.06 -11.16
CA THR A 45 -21.04 5.40 -11.31
C THR A 45 -22.50 5.39 -11.75
N SER A 46 -22.99 4.29 -12.34
CA SER A 46 -24.34 4.21 -12.92
C SER A 46 -25.41 3.56 -12.01
N ALA A 47 -25.04 2.91 -10.91
CA ALA A 47 -26.01 2.39 -9.94
C ALA A 47 -25.48 2.33 -8.50
N ALA A 48 -26.32 2.74 -7.54
CA ALA A 48 -26.03 2.71 -6.10
C ALA A 48 -26.23 1.32 -5.45
N ALA A 49 -25.96 0.24 -6.19
CA ALA A 49 -26.11 -1.12 -5.69
C ALA A 49 -24.82 -1.55 -4.99
N GLY A 50 -24.78 -1.55 -3.64
CA GLY A 50 -23.56 -1.79 -2.85
C GLY A 50 -22.83 -3.13 -3.07
N ALA A 51 -23.40 -4.06 -3.85
CA ALA A 51 -22.67 -5.21 -4.39
C ALA A 51 -21.54 -4.78 -5.35
N ILE A 52 -21.74 -3.69 -6.11
CA ILE A 52 -20.77 -3.11 -7.03
C ILE A 52 -19.57 -2.58 -6.24
N ASP A 53 -19.80 -1.76 -5.21
CA ASP A 53 -18.77 -1.24 -4.30
C ASP A 53 -17.97 -2.39 -3.64
N SER A 54 -18.69 -3.43 -3.18
CA SER A 54 -18.12 -4.61 -2.53
C SER A 54 -17.15 -5.38 -3.42
N VAL A 55 -17.41 -5.46 -4.73
CA VAL A 55 -16.50 -6.09 -5.71
C VAL A 55 -15.38 -5.13 -6.12
N LEU A 56 -15.66 -3.85 -6.33
CA LEU A 56 -14.75 -2.96 -7.09
C LEU A 56 -13.91 -2.01 -6.23
N TYR A 57 -14.48 -1.33 -5.24
CA TYR A 57 -13.77 -0.29 -4.46
C TYR A 57 -12.73 -0.87 -3.47
N SER A 58 -12.81 -2.18 -3.20
CA SER A 58 -11.83 -2.89 -2.39
C SER A 58 -10.76 -3.63 -3.21
N ASN A 59 -10.97 -3.87 -4.51
CA ASN A 59 -10.13 -4.80 -5.30
C ASN A 59 -9.64 -4.25 -6.66
N VAL A 60 -10.31 -3.25 -7.24
CA VAL A 60 -10.06 -2.76 -8.61
C VAL A 60 -9.74 -1.27 -8.66
N PHE A 61 -10.37 -0.47 -7.79
CA PHE A 61 -10.15 0.98 -7.70
C PHE A 61 -9.53 1.39 -6.36
N GLU A 62 -8.85 2.54 -6.35
CA GLU A 62 -8.38 3.21 -5.15
C GLU A 62 -8.79 4.69 -5.18
N GLY A 63 -9.49 5.13 -4.14
CA GLY A 63 -9.86 6.53 -3.93
C GLY A 63 -8.75 7.33 -3.26
N LEU A 64 -8.93 8.65 -3.17
CA LEU A 64 -8.01 9.56 -2.47
C LEU A 64 -7.77 9.16 -1.01
N THR A 65 -8.84 8.74 -0.33
CA THR A 65 -8.86 8.27 1.06
C THR A 65 -9.62 6.96 1.18
N ARG A 66 -9.53 6.30 2.34
CA ARG A 66 -10.28 5.10 2.70
C ARG A 66 -10.88 5.25 4.10
N PHE A 67 -11.98 4.54 4.37
CA PHE A 67 -12.53 4.39 5.72
C PHE A 67 -11.98 3.12 6.38
N MET A 68 -11.63 3.21 7.66
CA MET A 68 -11.28 2.08 8.51
C MET A 68 -12.52 1.52 9.23
N GLY A 69 -12.40 0.34 9.86
CA GLY A 69 -13.49 -0.33 10.56
C GLY A 69 -14.01 0.39 11.83
N ASP A 70 -13.30 1.42 12.30
CA ASP A 70 -13.73 2.33 13.37
C ASP A 70 -14.38 3.63 12.83
N GLY A 71 -14.51 3.76 11.50
CA GLY A 71 -15.01 4.96 10.81
C GLY A 71 -13.97 6.04 10.58
N SER A 72 -12.71 5.86 11.00
CA SER A 72 -11.65 6.85 10.74
C SER A 72 -11.29 6.93 9.26
N VAL A 73 -10.96 8.14 8.78
CA VAL A 73 -10.53 8.40 7.41
C VAL A 73 -9.00 8.36 7.34
N VAL A 74 -8.46 7.54 6.44
CA VAL A 74 -7.03 7.34 6.25
C VAL A 74 -6.60 7.53 4.80
N ALA A 75 -5.28 7.67 4.58
CA ALA A 75 -4.67 7.85 3.27
C ALA A 75 -4.92 6.65 2.33
N GLY A 76 -5.41 6.95 1.12
CA GLY A 76 -5.50 6.03 -0.02
C GLY A 76 -4.47 6.41 -1.06
N LEU A 77 -4.93 6.83 -2.25
CA LEU A 77 -4.11 7.40 -3.33
C LEU A 77 -3.44 8.73 -2.93
N ALA A 78 -4.08 9.52 -2.07
CA ALA A 78 -3.48 10.71 -1.48
C ALA A 78 -2.65 10.32 -0.25
N GLU A 79 -1.39 10.76 -0.21
CA GLU A 79 -0.50 10.58 0.95
C GLU A 79 -0.71 11.64 2.04
N SER A 80 -1.21 12.82 1.67
CA SER A 80 -1.68 13.87 2.58
C SER A 80 -2.73 14.74 1.90
N TRP A 81 -3.48 15.51 2.68
CA TRP A 81 -4.35 16.56 2.16
C TRP A 81 -4.47 17.71 3.16
N ASP A 82 -4.61 18.91 2.63
CA ASP A 82 -4.87 20.15 3.36
C ASP A 82 -6.29 20.63 3.05
N ILE A 83 -6.93 21.29 4.02
CA ILE A 83 -8.32 21.79 3.94
C ILE A 83 -8.32 23.28 4.31
N SER A 84 -9.07 24.10 3.59
CA SER A 84 -9.22 25.53 3.89
C SER A 84 -9.91 25.79 5.24
N ASP A 85 -9.67 26.96 5.84
CA ASP A 85 -10.30 27.39 7.10
C ASP A 85 -11.84 27.42 7.04
N ASP A 86 -12.42 27.57 5.84
CA ASP A 86 -13.87 27.54 5.60
C ASP A 86 -14.42 26.16 5.21
N GLY A 87 -13.55 25.16 5.04
CA GLY A 87 -13.91 23.79 4.68
C GLY A 87 -14.39 23.59 3.24
N THR A 88 -14.15 24.55 2.33
CA THR A 88 -14.62 24.50 0.93
C THR A 88 -13.56 24.05 -0.09
N GLU A 89 -12.28 24.24 0.19
CA GLU A 89 -11.16 23.84 -0.68
C GLU A 89 -10.35 22.70 -0.04
N TYR A 90 -10.03 21.67 -0.85
CA TYR A 90 -9.30 20.48 -0.42
C TYR A 90 -8.14 20.23 -1.39
N THR A 91 -6.90 20.39 -0.92
CA THR A 91 -5.70 20.14 -1.70
C THR A 91 -5.14 18.76 -1.37
N PHE A 92 -5.27 17.81 -2.30
CA PHE A 92 -4.75 16.45 -2.14
C PHE A 92 -3.36 16.29 -2.75
N LYS A 93 -2.41 15.75 -1.98
CA LYS A 93 -1.09 15.35 -2.47
C LYS A 93 -1.11 13.86 -2.82
N LEU A 94 -1.03 13.54 -4.11
CA LEU A 94 -1.05 12.16 -4.60
C LEU A 94 0.32 11.49 -4.45
N ARG A 95 0.32 10.16 -4.28
CA ARG A 95 1.54 9.33 -4.31
C ARG A 95 2.25 9.42 -5.67
N SER A 96 3.57 9.50 -5.65
CA SER A 96 4.39 9.49 -6.86
C SER A 96 4.52 8.11 -7.49
N GLY A 97 4.49 8.02 -8.82
CA GLY A 97 4.78 6.77 -9.56
C GLY A 97 3.63 5.76 -9.56
N VAL A 98 2.41 6.21 -9.30
CA VAL A 98 1.19 5.42 -9.49
C VAL A 98 0.87 5.27 -10.98
N THR A 99 0.27 4.14 -11.37
CA THR A 99 -0.13 3.84 -12.75
C THR A 99 -1.48 3.13 -12.76
N PHE A 100 -2.25 3.30 -13.83
CA PHE A 100 -3.39 2.44 -14.11
C PHE A 100 -2.95 1.03 -14.53
N HIS A 101 -3.89 0.09 -14.56
CA HIS A 101 -3.62 -1.33 -14.85
C HIS A 101 -3.17 -1.60 -16.30
N ASP A 102 -3.31 -0.63 -17.21
CA ASP A 102 -2.79 -0.65 -18.58
C ASP A 102 -1.38 -0.05 -18.71
N GLY A 103 -0.82 0.50 -17.62
CA GLY A 103 0.48 1.17 -17.58
C GLY A 103 0.44 2.68 -17.85
N THR A 104 -0.72 3.30 -18.03
CA THR A 104 -0.85 4.76 -18.12
C THR A 104 -0.67 5.44 -16.75
N SER A 105 -0.48 6.77 -16.73
CA SER A 105 -0.18 7.59 -15.54
C SER A 105 -0.94 8.91 -15.58
#